data_AF-R6WHK8-F1
#
_entry.id   AF-R6WHK8-F1
#
_cell.length_a   1.000
_cell.length_b   1.000
_cell.length_c   1.000
_cell.angle_alpha   90.00
_cell.angle_beta   90.00
_cell.angle_gamma   90.00
#
_symmetry.space_group_name_H-M   'P 1'
#
loop_
_entity.id
_entity.type
_entity.pdbx_description
1 polymer ?
#
loop_
_entity_poly.entity_id
_entity_poly.type
_entity_poly.pdbx_seq_one_letter_code
_entity_poly.pdbx_strand_id
1 'polypeptide(L)'
;MSAEISGFGFVSALESKQKTELDRYAVLKALQDFQHCGTGKIEAPHFPKRRDGGWWFAQATAFDAGYNTKEYNEASEYAIQGGHRTSESFVDDGTRRVRLYEFDTTLWDSPHRYGGAFELYFRYIIPLLWRIYTDKTIENESEIPNEFISYIPSLERFGMLGNAQDKLRVAIPVLKESEYEEVNVAIRCATERLKTAIGEDFSAFVSSKKTPVPKHLTSVPDLFRYGDATNYFAMAVVREAYEKGLHLKDVDYCCPPAVMTYYEAERTN
;
A
#
# COMPACT_ATOMS: atom_id res chain seq x y z
N MET A 1 12.50 -11.79 -7.45
CA MET A 1 11.50 -10.71 -7.50
C MET A 1 12.16 -9.38 -7.83
N SER A 2 12.94 -8.74 -6.95
CA SER A 2 13.56 -7.44 -7.24
C SER A 2 14.40 -7.42 -8.52
N ALA A 3 15.29 -8.41 -8.70
CA ALA A 3 16.09 -8.56 -9.91
C ALA A 3 15.25 -8.85 -11.18
N GLU A 4 14.12 -9.53 -11.01
CA GLU A 4 13.17 -9.86 -12.09
C GLU A 4 12.41 -8.61 -12.53
N ILE A 5 11.83 -7.87 -11.58
CA ILE A 5 11.16 -6.59 -11.83
C ILE A 5 12.13 -5.59 -12.47
N SER A 6 13.36 -5.50 -11.96
CA SER A 6 14.40 -4.62 -12.52
C SER A 6 14.77 -4.96 -13.97
N GLY A 7 14.53 -6.21 -14.40
CA GLY A 7 14.78 -6.66 -15.76
C GLY A 7 13.67 -6.33 -16.76
N PHE A 8 12.50 -5.84 -16.30
CA PHE A 8 11.42 -5.46 -17.19
C PHE A 8 11.76 -4.22 -18.01
N GLY A 9 11.41 -4.24 -19.31
CA GLY A 9 11.74 -3.16 -20.23
C GLY A 9 11.19 -1.81 -19.80
N PHE A 10 9.94 -1.76 -19.32
CA PHE A 10 9.32 -0.52 -18.85
C PHE A 10 9.95 0.00 -17.55
N VAL A 11 10.47 -0.88 -16.69
CA VAL A 11 11.19 -0.46 -15.47
C VAL A 11 12.49 0.23 -15.82
N SER A 12 13.16 -0.15 -16.91
CA SER A 12 14.40 0.51 -17.34
C SER A 12 14.22 2.01 -17.61
N ALA A 13 13.03 2.41 -18.09
CA ALA A 13 12.66 3.79 -18.40
C ALA A 13 12.32 4.63 -17.15
N LEU A 14 12.06 3.99 -16.00
CA LEU A 14 11.83 4.69 -14.74
C LEU A 14 13.11 5.35 -14.22
N GLU A 15 12.93 6.46 -13.49
CA GLU A 15 14.03 7.09 -12.77
C GLU A 15 14.53 6.21 -11.63
N SER A 16 15.76 6.45 -11.16
CA SER A 16 16.37 5.66 -10.08
C SER A 16 15.51 5.63 -8.80
N LYS A 17 14.86 6.74 -8.45
CA LYS A 17 13.98 6.82 -7.28
C LYS A 17 12.71 5.99 -7.47
N GLN A 18 12.06 6.12 -8.62
CA GLN A 18 10.89 5.30 -8.99
C GLN A 18 11.20 3.81 -8.98
N LYS A 19 12.37 3.38 -9.48
CA LYS A 19 12.80 1.96 -9.40
C LYS A 19 12.86 1.47 -7.95
N THR A 20 13.40 2.30 -7.06
CA THR A 20 13.53 2.00 -5.62
C THR A 20 12.16 1.93 -4.94
N GLU A 21 11.27 2.86 -5.26
CA GLU A 21 9.90 2.91 -4.73
C GLU A 21 9.07 1.73 -5.22
N LEU A 22 9.20 1.33 -6.50
CA LEU A 22 8.55 0.15 -7.05
C LEU A 22 9.04 -1.14 -6.37
N ASP A 23 10.34 -1.27 -6.13
CA ASP A 23 10.90 -2.40 -5.39
C ASP A 23 10.36 -2.45 -3.95
N ARG A 24 10.37 -1.32 -3.24
CA ARG A 24 9.80 -1.19 -1.89
C ARG A 24 8.33 -1.58 -1.85
N TYR A 25 7.54 -1.08 -2.79
CA TYR A 25 6.14 -1.45 -2.95
C TYR A 25 5.98 -2.96 -3.15
N ALA A 26 6.75 -3.56 -4.07
CA ALA A 26 6.66 -4.99 -4.37
C ALA A 26 7.04 -5.87 -3.17
N VAL A 27 8.08 -5.48 -2.41
CA VAL A 27 8.48 -6.17 -1.16
C VAL A 27 7.35 -6.15 -0.14
N LEU A 28 6.78 -4.97 0.15
CA LEU A 28 5.68 -4.85 1.10
C LEU A 28 4.44 -5.64 0.65
N LYS A 29 4.11 -5.61 -0.65
CA LYS A 29 2.99 -6.36 -1.20
C LYS A 29 3.20 -7.86 -1.10
N ALA A 30 4.37 -8.38 -1.44
CA ALA A 30 4.68 -9.80 -1.29
C ALA A 30 4.59 -10.26 0.17
N LEU A 31 5.12 -9.46 1.10
CA LEU A 31 5.07 -9.76 2.54
C LEU A 31 3.65 -9.70 3.10
N GLN A 32 2.84 -8.71 2.71
CA GLN A 32 1.45 -8.62 3.17
C GLN A 32 0.57 -9.71 2.54
N ASP A 33 0.78 -10.05 1.27
CA ASP A 33 0.10 -11.20 0.64
C ASP A 33 0.46 -12.50 1.33
N PHE A 34 1.74 -12.68 1.70
CA PHE A 34 2.16 -13.80 2.53
C PHE A 34 1.56 -13.74 3.93
N GLN A 35 1.48 -12.58 4.57
CA GLN A 35 0.84 -12.44 5.89
C GLN A 35 -0.62 -12.91 5.87
N HIS A 36 -1.37 -12.59 4.82
CA HIS A 36 -2.79 -12.94 4.71
C HIS A 36 -3.05 -14.34 4.14
N CYS A 37 -2.23 -14.81 3.20
CA CYS A 37 -2.47 -16.04 2.45
C CYS A 37 -1.37 -17.11 2.65
N GLY A 38 -0.34 -16.82 3.44
CA GLY A 38 0.91 -17.59 3.55
C GLY A 38 0.75 -18.98 4.13
N THR A 39 -0.36 -19.23 4.82
CA THR A 39 -0.64 -20.56 5.38
C THR A 39 -1.27 -21.51 4.35
N GLY A 40 -1.93 -20.99 3.30
CA GLY A 40 -2.77 -21.77 2.38
C GLY A 40 -3.92 -22.53 3.06
N LYS A 41 -4.06 -22.39 4.39
CA LYS A 41 -4.94 -23.17 5.28
C LYS A 41 -6.00 -22.28 5.93
N ILE A 42 -5.85 -20.96 5.82
CA ILE A 42 -6.82 -19.99 6.32
C ILE A 42 -7.70 -19.56 5.15
N GLU A 43 -8.98 -19.86 5.25
CA GLU A 43 -9.96 -19.47 4.24
C GLU A 43 -10.12 -17.94 4.22
N ALA A 44 -10.26 -17.37 3.02
CA ALA A 44 -10.63 -15.98 2.88
C ALA A 44 -11.99 -15.72 3.55
N PRO A 45 -12.17 -14.60 4.27
CA PRO A 45 -13.43 -14.31 4.94
C PRO A 45 -14.58 -14.20 3.93
N HIS A 46 -15.66 -14.94 4.16
CA HIS A 46 -16.90 -14.71 3.44
C HIS A 46 -17.63 -13.51 4.05
N PHE A 47 -17.68 -12.39 3.31
CA PHE A 47 -18.31 -11.16 3.79
C PHE A 47 -19.84 -11.24 3.63
N PRO A 48 -20.61 -11.26 4.73
CA PRO A 48 -22.06 -11.37 4.67
C PRO A 48 -22.71 -10.07 4.18
N LYS A 49 -23.79 -10.20 3.41
CA LYS A 49 -24.60 -9.06 2.95
C LYS A 49 -25.33 -8.44 4.14
N ARG A 50 -25.20 -7.12 4.31
CA ARG A 50 -25.87 -6.38 5.39
C ARG A 50 -27.17 -5.74 4.90
N ARG A 51 -28.10 -5.56 5.84
CA ARG A 51 -29.44 -5.01 5.57
C ARG A 51 -29.36 -3.63 4.91
N ASP A 52 -28.42 -2.80 5.37
CA ASP A 52 -28.26 -1.41 4.92
C ASP A 52 -27.31 -1.29 3.71
N GLY A 53 -26.98 -2.41 3.08
CA GLY A 53 -26.07 -2.48 1.94
C GLY A 53 -24.64 -2.86 2.29
N GLY A 54 -23.91 -3.32 1.28
CA GLY A 54 -22.51 -3.73 1.39
C GLY A 54 -22.26 -5.12 1.98
N TRP A 55 -20.97 -5.48 1.98
CA TRP A 55 -20.42 -6.74 2.48
C TRP A 55 -19.25 -6.42 3.41
N TRP A 56 -19.45 -6.46 4.72
CA TRP A 56 -18.42 -6.01 5.67
C TRP A 56 -18.47 -6.73 7.03
N PHE A 57 -17.32 -6.75 7.69
CA PHE A 57 -17.15 -7.08 9.10
C PHE A 57 -16.74 -5.81 9.87
N ALA A 58 -17.25 -5.64 11.08
CA ALA A 58 -16.73 -4.66 12.02
C ALA A 58 -15.75 -5.37 12.95
N GLN A 59 -14.56 -4.81 13.09
CA GLN A 59 -13.53 -5.27 14.00
C GLN A 59 -13.11 -4.10 14.89
N ALA A 60 -12.83 -4.38 16.15
CA ALA A 60 -12.25 -3.44 17.09
C ALA A 60 -11.21 -4.16 17.94
N THR A 61 -10.19 -3.42 18.36
CA THR A 61 -9.19 -3.86 19.33
C THR A 61 -9.62 -3.37 20.70
N ALA A 62 -9.77 -4.28 21.66
CA ALA A 62 -10.05 -3.91 23.04
C ALA A 62 -8.73 -3.51 23.71
N PHE A 63 -8.71 -2.32 24.33
CA PHE A 63 -7.60 -1.87 25.16
C PHE A 63 -8.02 -1.92 26.63
N ASP A 64 -7.20 -2.57 27.45
CA ASP A 64 -7.43 -2.61 28.89
C ASP A 64 -7.25 -1.21 29.50
N ALA A 65 -8.01 -0.95 30.57
CA ALA A 65 -7.86 0.30 31.32
C ALA A 65 -6.43 0.40 31.89
N GLY A 66 -5.76 1.52 31.61
CA GLY A 66 -4.36 1.73 32.01
C GLY A 66 -3.32 1.13 31.06
N TYR A 67 -3.69 0.74 29.83
CA TYR A 67 -2.73 0.30 28.82
C TYR A 67 -1.60 1.33 28.62
N ASN A 68 -0.39 0.83 28.38
CA ASN A 68 0.77 1.68 28.17
C ASN A 68 0.72 2.27 26.75
N THR A 69 0.29 3.53 26.64
CA THR A 69 0.23 4.25 25.36
C THR A 69 1.59 4.34 24.67
N LYS A 70 2.69 4.42 25.44
CA LYS A 70 4.03 4.49 24.86
C LYS A 70 4.39 3.19 24.15
N GLU A 71 4.24 2.05 24.82
CA GLU A 71 4.48 0.73 24.23
C GLU A 71 3.59 0.47 23.01
N TYR A 72 2.32 0.88 23.08
CA TYR A 72 1.41 0.78 21.93
C TYR A 72 1.89 1.59 20.73
N ASN A 73 2.35 2.82 20.94
CA ASN A 73 2.88 3.67 19.88
C ASN A 73 4.17 3.09 19.29
N GLU A 74 5.07 2.57 20.13
CA GLU A 74 6.30 1.90 19.69
C GLU A 74 5.99 0.65 18.85
N ALA A 75 5.02 -0.19 19.28
CA ALA A 75 4.58 -1.34 18.49
C ALA A 75 3.90 -0.94 17.18
N SER A 76 3.18 0.19 17.17
CA SER A 76 2.51 0.72 15.97
C SER A 76 3.50 1.14 14.88
N GLU A 77 4.79 1.34 15.20
CA GLU A 77 5.84 1.53 14.20
C GLU A 77 6.09 0.29 13.33
N TYR A 78 5.65 -0.88 13.79
CA TYR A 78 5.72 -2.12 13.06
C TYR A 78 4.39 -2.47 12.38
N ALA A 79 3.37 -1.61 12.42
CA ALA A 79 2.13 -1.84 11.71
C ALA A 79 2.15 -1.20 10.32
N ILE A 80 1.48 -1.85 9.36
CA ILE A 80 1.04 -1.20 8.12
C ILE A 80 -0.34 -0.61 8.41
N GLN A 81 -0.44 0.72 8.47
CA GLN A 81 -1.68 1.40 8.86
C GLN A 81 -2.72 1.31 7.73
N GLY A 82 -3.80 0.57 7.95
CA GLY A 82 -4.86 0.37 6.96
C GLY A 82 -4.51 -0.62 5.82
N GLY A 83 -3.37 -1.31 5.89
CA GLY A 83 -2.96 -2.31 4.90
C GLY A 83 -2.57 -1.75 3.53
N HIS A 84 -2.63 -2.60 2.50
CA HIS A 84 -2.49 -2.19 1.10
C HIS A 84 -3.75 -1.46 0.64
N ARG A 85 -3.66 -0.14 0.51
CA ARG A 85 -4.79 0.69 0.08
C ARG A 85 -4.82 0.75 -1.44
N THR A 86 -6.03 0.59 -1.99
CA THR A 86 -6.32 0.79 -3.41
C THR A 86 -7.37 1.88 -3.53
N SER A 87 -7.03 2.95 -4.23
CA SER A 87 -7.96 4.01 -4.60
C SER A 87 -8.14 4.02 -6.12
N GLU A 88 -9.34 4.38 -6.58
CA GLU A 88 -9.68 4.43 -8.01
C GLU A 88 -10.42 5.74 -8.30
N SER A 89 -10.08 6.35 -9.44
CA SER A 89 -10.84 7.48 -10.00
C SER A 89 -10.91 7.36 -11.51
N PHE A 90 -11.94 7.96 -12.08
CA PHE A 90 -12.01 8.24 -13.51
C PHE A 90 -11.53 9.67 -13.76
N VAL A 91 -10.67 9.83 -14.76
CA VAL A 91 -10.07 11.11 -15.20
C VAL A 91 -10.28 11.25 -16.71
N ASP A 92 -9.84 12.37 -17.29
CA ASP A 92 -10.07 12.70 -18.71
C ASP A 92 -11.56 12.60 -19.07
N ASP A 93 -12.39 13.39 -18.37
CA ASP A 93 -13.85 13.45 -18.54
C ASP A 93 -14.55 12.09 -18.41
N GLY A 94 -14.02 11.23 -17.55
CA GLY A 94 -14.58 9.91 -17.26
C GLY A 94 -14.07 8.79 -18.18
N THR A 95 -13.22 9.09 -19.16
CA THR A 95 -12.79 8.12 -20.17
C THR A 95 -11.59 7.27 -19.75
N ARG A 96 -10.83 7.71 -18.76
CA ARG A 96 -9.64 7.00 -18.29
C ARG A 96 -9.79 6.58 -16.85
N ARG A 97 -9.64 5.28 -16.59
CA ARG A 97 -9.54 4.74 -15.24
C ARG A 97 -8.09 4.83 -14.75
N VAL A 98 -7.91 5.32 -13.52
CA VAL A 98 -6.61 5.41 -12.85
C VAL A 98 -6.75 4.85 -11.45
N ARG A 99 -5.76 4.08 -11.01
CA ARG A 99 -5.67 3.55 -9.64
C ARG A 99 -4.39 4.00 -8.97
N LEU A 100 -4.48 4.24 -7.67
CA LEU A 100 -3.34 4.44 -6.79
C LEU A 100 -3.29 3.29 -5.78
N TYR A 101 -2.16 2.60 -5.76
CA TYR A 101 -1.83 1.57 -4.78
C TYR A 101 -0.80 2.12 -3.83
N GLU A 102 -1.04 2.00 -2.52
CA GLU A 102 -0.13 2.56 -1.53
C GLU A 102 -0.13 1.77 -0.21
N PHE A 103 0.99 1.81 0.49
CA PHE A 103 1.09 1.39 1.88
C PHE A 103 1.36 2.60 2.78
N ASP A 104 0.77 2.56 3.97
CA ASP A 104 1.02 3.53 5.02
C ASP A 104 1.95 2.91 6.06
N THR A 105 3.22 3.33 6.06
CA THR A 105 4.28 2.71 6.85
C THR A 105 5.07 3.77 7.59
N THR A 106 5.34 3.57 8.87
CA THR A 106 6.10 4.53 9.69
C THR A 106 7.59 4.63 9.33
N LEU A 107 8.14 3.70 8.53
CA LEU A 107 9.51 3.77 8.04
C LEU A 107 9.65 4.88 6.97
N TRP A 108 10.54 5.86 7.22
CA TRP A 108 10.71 7.09 6.41
C TRP A 108 9.50 8.03 6.42
N ASP A 109 8.91 8.23 7.62
CA ASP A 109 7.90 9.27 7.91
C ASP A 109 6.61 9.18 7.07
N SER A 110 6.05 7.99 6.92
CA SER A 110 4.65 7.83 6.50
C SER A 110 3.75 7.30 7.62
N PRO A 111 3.63 7.97 8.78
CA PRO A 111 2.63 7.55 9.75
C PRO A 111 1.24 8.05 9.37
N HIS A 112 1.09 9.30 8.90
CA HIS A 112 -0.18 10.04 8.80
C HIS A 112 -0.21 10.99 7.59
N ARG A 113 0.09 10.46 6.39
CA ARG A 113 0.57 11.23 5.20
C ARG A 113 -0.31 12.42 4.73
N TYR A 114 -1.53 12.60 5.25
CA TYR A 114 -2.44 13.74 4.99
C TYR A 114 -3.18 14.24 6.23
N GLY A 115 -2.54 14.22 7.41
CA GLY A 115 -3.10 14.63 8.69
C GLY A 115 -3.86 15.97 8.62
N GLY A 116 -5.18 15.88 8.44
CA GLY A 116 -6.09 17.02 8.34
C GLY A 116 -7.18 16.87 7.29
N ALA A 117 -6.88 16.29 6.12
CA ALA A 117 -7.77 16.34 4.96
C ALA A 117 -7.97 14.98 4.28
N PHE A 118 -8.23 13.95 5.08
CA PHE A 118 -8.45 12.57 4.59
C PHE A 118 -9.48 12.51 3.45
N GLU A 119 -10.61 13.20 3.61
CA GLU A 119 -11.65 13.24 2.58
C GLU A 119 -11.17 13.88 1.27
N LEU A 120 -10.41 14.98 1.36
CA LEU A 120 -9.84 15.63 0.18
C LEU A 120 -8.79 14.75 -0.49
N TYR A 121 -7.96 14.06 0.30
CA TYR A 121 -6.93 13.18 -0.23
C TYR A 121 -7.51 12.10 -1.13
N PHE A 122 -8.42 11.26 -0.62
CA PHE A 122 -8.96 10.15 -1.40
C PHE A 122 -9.77 10.62 -2.61
N ARG A 123 -10.36 11.81 -2.53
CA ARG A 123 -11.11 12.38 -3.63
C ARG A 123 -10.23 12.99 -4.73
N TYR A 124 -9.12 13.63 -4.36
CA TYR A 124 -8.40 14.51 -5.28
C TYR A 124 -6.95 14.11 -5.57
N ILE A 125 -6.36 13.13 -4.85
CA ILE A 125 -4.98 12.71 -5.13
C ILE A 125 -4.81 12.16 -6.54
N ILE A 126 -5.70 11.26 -6.99
CA ILE A 126 -5.60 10.67 -8.33
C ILE A 126 -5.77 11.73 -9.43
N PRO A 127 -6.82 12.59 -9.40
CA PRO A 127 -6.94 13.71 -10.34
C PRO A 127 -5.72 14.64 -10.37
N LEU A 128 -5.14 14.96 -9.21
CA LEU A 128 -3.95 15.81 -9.10
C LEU A 128 -2.73 15.15 -9.74
N LEU A 129 -2.40 13.92 -9.33
CA LEU A 129 -1.26 13.17 -9.87
C LEU A 129 -1.41 12.96 -11.39
N TRP A 130 -2.61 12.63 -11.87
CA TRP A 130 -2.84 12.42 -13.30
C TRP A 130 -2.64 13.69 -14.13
N ARG A 131 -3.13 14.84 -13.67
CA ARG A 131 -2.92 16.13 -14.36
C ARG A 131 -1.43 16.47 -14.45
N ILE A 132 -0.69 16.31 -13.34
CA ILE A 132 0.75 16.55 -13.31
C ILE A 132 1.49 15.58 -14.24
N TYR A 133 1.14 14.30 -14.21
CA TYR A 133 1.74 13.27 -15.07
C TYR A 133 1.51 13.52 -16.56
N THR A 134 0.33 14.05 -16.93
CA THR A 134 -0.05 14.35 -18.32
C THR A 134 0.25 15.78 -18.75
N ASP A 135 1.00 16.53 -17.94
CA ASP A 135 1.39 17.92 -18.20
C ASP A 135 0.20 18.88 -18.44
N LYS A 136 -0.92 18.62 -17.76
CA LYS A 136 -2.11 19.48 -17.78
C LYS A 136 -1.99 20.54 -16.70
N THR A 137 -2.43 21.76 -17.01
CA THR A 137 -2.47 22.87 -16.06
C THR A 137 -3.44 22.59 -14.90
N ILE A 138 -3.02 22.98 -13.69
CA ILE A 138 -3.89 23.04 -12.51
C ILE A 138 -4.45 24.46 -12.47
N GLU A 139 -5.49 24.71 -13.26
CA GLU A 139 -6.14 26.03 -13.30
C GLU A 139 -7.15 26.19 -12.16
N ASN A 140 -7.55 27.43 -11.88
CA ASN A 140 -8.59 27.74 -10.89
C ASN A 140 -9.95 27.10 -11.22
N GLU A 141 -10.17 26.69 -12.47
CA GLU A 141 -11.35 25.93 -12.93
C GLU A 141 -11.18 24.41 -12.78
N SER A 142 -10.03 23.93 -12.27
CA SER A 142 -9.89 22.51 -11.96
C SER A 142 -10.85 22.12 -10.83
N GLU A 143 -11.44 20.93 -10.92
CA GLU A 143 -12.28 20.37 -9.85
C GLU A 143 -11.51 20.13 -8.54
N ILE A 144 -10.20 20.40 -8.51
CA ILE A 144 -9.31 20.21 -7.37
C ILE A 144 -9.34 21.47 -6.50
N PRO A 145 -9.81 21.39 -5.24
CA PRO A 145 -9.90 22.55 -4.36
C PRO A 145 -8.53 23.17 -4.08
N ASN A 146 -8.47 24.51 -3.98
CA ASN A 146 -7.28 25.24 -3.55
C ASN A 146 -6.73 24.75 -2.21
N GLU A 147 -7.61 24.30 -1.30
CA GLU A 147 -7.21 23.67 -0.05
C GLU A 147 -6.35 22.43 -0.30
N PHE A 148 -6.73 21.56 -1.25
CA PHE A 148 -5.93 20.38 -1.58
C PHE A 148 -4.61 20.75 -2.27
N ILE A 149 -4.63 21.75 -3.17
CA ILE A 149 -3.43 22.28 -3.83
C ILE A 149 -2.41 22.79 -2.82
N SER A 150 -2.87 23.37 -1.69
CA SER A 150 -1.98 23.85 -0.63
C SER A 150 -1.13 22.75 0.04
N TYR A 151 -1.49 21.46 -0.15
CA TYR A 151 -0.72 20.31 0.34
C TYR A 151 0.40 19.86 -0.60
N ILE A 152 0.59 20.47 -1.79
CA ILE A 152 1.69 20.13 -2.71
C ILE A 152 3.06 20.06 -2.02
N PRO A 153 3.47 21.04 -1.18
CA PRO A 153 4.76 20.96 -0.48
C PRO A 153 4.89 19.72 0.43
N SER A 154 3.78 19.26 1.01
CA SER A 154 3.76 18.03 1.80
C SER A 154 3.88 16.80 0.90
N LEU A 155 3.18 16.78 -0.24
CA LEU A 155 3.29 15.72 -1.24
C LEU A 155 4.71 15.59 -1.82
N GLU A 156 5.42 16.71 -1.98
CA GLU A 156 6.84 16.72 -2.36
C GLU A 156 7.72 16.14 -1.25
N ARG A 157 7.52 16.60 0.01
CA ARG A 157 8.24 16.06 1.17
C ARG A 157 8.05 14.55 1.33
N PHE A 158 6.85 14.04 1.04
CA PHE A 158 6.53 12.62 1.15
C PHE A 158 6.87 11.80 -0.10
N GLY A 159 7.54 12.39 -1.10
CA GLY A 159 8.01 11.70 -2.30
C GLY A 159 6.90 11.30 -3.28
N MET A 160 5.66 11.77 -3.09
CA MET A 160 4.58 11.54 -4.07
C MET A 160 4.78 12.41 -5.32
N LEU A 161 5.27 13.63 -5.08
CA LEU A 161 5.63 14.60 -6.09
C LEU A 161 7.13 14.92 -6.00
N GLY A 162 7.67 15.41 -7.10
CA GLY A 162 9.00 15.98 -7.14
C GLY A 162 9.01 17.27 -7.93
N ASN A 163 10.10 18.01 -7.80
CA ASN A 163 10.36 19.21 -8.57
C ASN A 163 11.60 19.01 -9.43
N ALA A 164 11.48 19.23 -10.74
CA ALA A 164 12.61 19.27 -11.64
C ALA A 164 12.49 20.53 -12.52
N GLN A 165 13.50 21.40 -12.45
CA GLN A 165 13.55 22.63 -13.27
C GLN A 165 12.31 23.52 -13.11
N ASP A 166 11.89 23.76 -11.85
CA ASP A 166 10.70 24.54 -11.49
C ASP A 166 9.38 23.96 -12.03
N LYS A 167 9.39 22.69 -12.46
CA LYS A 167 8.22 21.95 -12.91
C LYS A 167 7.90 20.81 -11.96
N LEU A 168 6.66 20.80 -11.50
CA LEU A 168 6.11 19.73 -10.70
C LEU A 168 5.99 18.45 -11.53
N ARG A 169 6.35 17.31 -10.96
CA ARG A 169 6.24 15.99 -11.59
C ARG A 169 5.77 14.95 -10.59
N VAL A 170 5.16 13.88 -11.10
CA VAL A 170 4.87 12.70 -10.28
C VAL A 170 6.18 11.97 -10.01
N ALA A 171 6.52 11.78 -8.73
CA ALA A 171 7.76 11.14 -8.32
C ALA A 171 7.60 9.62 -8.14
N ILE A 172 6.39 9.14 -7.89
CA ILE A 172 6.10 7.71 -7.79
C ILE A 172 6.09 7.01 -9.16
N PRO A 173 6.29 5.68 -9.21
CA PRO A 173 6.10 4.89 -10.41
C PRO A 173 4.70 5.07 -11.00
N VAL A 174 4.63 5.32 -12.30
CA VAL A 174 3.38 5.35 -13.07
C VAL A 174 3.47 4.28 -14.15
N LEU A 175 2.58 3.29 -14.08
CA LEU A 175 2.60 2.11 -14.94
C LEU A 175 1.30 2.00 -15.74
N LYS A 176 1.36 1.37 -16.91
CA LYS A 176 0.16 0.83 -17.55
C LYS A 176 -0.38 -0.33 -16.72
N GLU A 177 -1.67 -0.62 -16.84
CA GLU A 177 -2.24 -1.80 -16.17
C GLU A 177 -1.52 -3.10 -16.57
N SER A 178 -1.20 -3.29 -17.85
CA SER A 178 -0.49 -4.48 -18.32
C SER A 178 0.89 -4.64 -17.69
N GLU A 179 1.65 -3.54 -17.59
CA GLU A 179 2.96 -3.50 -16.94
C GLU A 179 2.84 -3.79 -15.43
N TYR A 180 1.81 -3.24 -14.78
CA TYR A 180 1.52 -3.53 -13.38
C TYR A 180 1.14 -5.00 -13.15
N GLU A 181 0.46 -5.64 -14.11
CA GLU A 181 0.17 -7.07 -14.00
C GLU A 181 1.45 -7.93 -14.11
N GLU A 182 2.42 -7.54 -14.92
CA GLU A 182 3.75 -8.20 -14.92
C GLU A 182 4.44 -8.09 -13.56
N VAL A 183 4.35 -6.92 -12.91
CA VAL A 183 4.83 -6.73 -11.53
C VAL A 183 4.07 -7.63 -10.56
N ASN A 184 2.73 -7.73 -10.68
CA ASN A 184 1.92 -8.61 -9.83
C ASN A 184 2.26 -10.09 -10.02
N VAL A 185 2.58 -10.53 -11.24
CA VAL A 185 3.07 -11.90 -11.49
C VAL A 185 4.33 -12.16 -10.67
N ALA A 186 5.32 -11.27 -10.74
CA ALA A 186 6.57 -11.41 -10.00
C ALA A 186 6.35 -11.41 -8.47
N ILE A 187 5.44 -10.55 -7.98
CA ILE A 187 5.02 -10.50 -6.58
C ILE A 187 4.38 -11.83 -6.15
N ARG A 188 3.40 -12.35 -6.91
CA ARG A 188 2.75 -13.64 -6.62
C ARG A 188 3.78 -14.77 -6.56
N CYS A 189 4.71 -14.83 -7.51
CA CYS A 189 5.78 -15.83 -7.50
C CYS A 189 6.69 -15.69 -6.27
N ALA A 190 6.95 -14.46 -5.79
CA ALA A 190 7.68 -14.24 -4.55
C ALA A 190 6.90 -14.74 -3.33
N THR A 191 5.60 -14.43 -3.26
CA THR A 191 4.70 -14.90 -2.21
C THR A 191 4.65 -16.42 -2.15
N GLU A 192 4.56 -17.12 -3.29
CA GLU A 192 4.61 -18.59 -3.32
C GLU A 192 5.97 -19.14 -2.84
N ARG A 193 7.08 -18.50 -3.20
CA ARG A 193 8.40 -18.87 -2.65
C ARG A 193 8.46 -18.71 -1.13
N LEU A 194 7.86 -17.64 -0.57
CA LEU A 194 7.75 -17.45 0.88
C LEU A 194 6.90 -18.56 1.52
N LYS A 195 5.77 -18.94 0.90
CA LYS A 195 4.95 -20.08 1.36
C LYS A 195 5.74 -21.38 1.42
N THR A 196 6.50 -21.69 0.37
CA THR A 196 7.34 -22.90 0.36
C THR A 196 8.45 -22.84 1.41
N ALA A 197 9.07 -21.67 1.60
CA ALA A 197 10.23 -21.54 2.47
C ALA A 197 9.88 -21.54 3.96
N ILE A 198 8.81 -20.85 4.36
CA ILE A 198 8.48 -20.59 5.78
C ILE A 198 7.00 -20.80 6.13
N GLY A 199 6.17 -21.27 5.19
CA GLY A 199 4.72 -21.38 5.38
C GLY A 199 4.31 -22.36 6.48
N GLU A 200 5.05 -23.46 6.66
CA GLU A 200 4.78 -24.43 7.73
C GLU A 200 5.05 -23.84 9.12
N ASP A 201 6.23 -23.22 9.30
CA ASP A 201 6.62 -22.55 10.55
C ASP A 201 5.68 -21.38 10.87
N PHE A 202 5.36 -20.56 9.86
CA PHE A 202 4.41 -19.47 10.00
C PHE A 202 3.02 -19.99 10.39
N SER A 203 2.55 -21.07 9.76
CA SER A 203 1.26 -21.69 10.11
C SER A 203 1.24 -22.24 11.53
N ALA A 204 2.34 -22.85 12.00
CA ALA A 204 2.45 -23.36 13.36
C ALA A 204 2.43 -22.21 14.38
N PHE A 205 3.20 -21.15 14.12
CA PHE A 205 3.21 -19.93 14.93
C PHE A 205 1.80 -19.31 15.04
N VAL A 206 1.17 -19.04 13.90
CA VAL A 206 -0.15 -18.40 13.84
C VAL A 206 -1.23 -19.23 14.55
N SER A 207 -1.20 -20.56 14.38
CA SER A 207 -2.13 -21.46 15.05
C SER A 207 -1.97 -21.42 16.58
N SER A 208 -0.74 -21.30 17.07
CA SER A 208 -0.44 -21.18 18.51
C SER A 208 -0.85 -19.84 19.12
N LYS A 209 -1.05 -18.81 18.30
CA LYS A 209 -1.39 -17.44 18.70
C LYS A 209 -2.82 -17.04 18.32
N LYS A 210 -3.66 -18.00 17.95
CA LYS A 210 -5.07 -17.76 17.59
C LYS A 210 -5.83 -17.10 18.74
N THR A 211 -6.40 -15.93 18.48
CA THR A 211 -7.21 -15.22 19.46
C THR A 211 -8.45 -16.05 19.82
N PRO A 212 -8.70 -16.34 21.11
CA PRO A 212 -9.90 -17.03 21.54
C PRO A 212 -11.11 -16.12 21.34
N VAL A 213 -12.23 -16.69 20.88
CA VAL A 213 -13.51 -15.97 20.75
C VAL A 213 -14.54 -16.57 21.70
N PRO A 214 -15.39 -15.76 22.35
CA PRO A 214 -16.52 -16.27 23.12
C PRO A 214 -17.37 -17.24 22.30
N LYS A 215 -17.85 -18.32 22.93
CA LYS A 215 -18.60 -19.40 22.26
C LYS A 215 -19.84 -18.93 21.49
N HIS A 216 -20.42 -17.79 21.88
CA HIS A 216 -21.59 -17.22 21.22
C HIS A 216 -21.26 -16.47 19.93
N LEU A 217 -19.99 -16.12 19.68
CA LEU A 217 -19.53 -15.49 18.43
C LEU A 217 -19.09 -16.57 17.44
N THR A 218 -20.03 -17.06 16.64
CA THR A 218 -19.80 -18.17 15.69
C THR A 218 -19.34 -17.74 14.31
N SER A 219 -19.41 -16.43 14.01
CA SER A 219 -19.18 -15.87 12.67
C SER A 219 -17.88 -15.08 12.53
N VAL A 220 -16.91 -15.22 13.46
CA VAL A 220 -15.64 -14.50 13.38
C VAL A 220 -14.69 -15.27 12.47
N PRO A 221 -14.31 -14.72 11.30
CA PRO A 221 -13.39 -15.38 10.39
C PRO A 221 -12.05 -15.67 11.05
N ASP A 222 -11.48 -16.82 10.72
CA ASP A 222 -10.20 -17.26 11.25
C ASP A 222 -9.08 -16.26 10.95
N LEU A 223 -9.05 -15.67 9.75
CA LEU A 223 -8.09 -14.64 9.36
C LEU A 223 -7.99 -13.51 10.41
N PHE A 224 -9.12 -13.02 10.91
CA PHE A 224 -9.12 -11.91 11.88
C PHE A 224 -8.66 -12.34 13.27
N ARG A 225 -8.82 -13.62 13.61
CA ARG A 225 -8.36 -14.17 14.90
C ARG A 225 -6.83 -14.27 14.97
N TYR A 226 -6.15 -14.17 13.84
CA TYR A 226 -4.70 -14.15 13.75
C TYR A 226 -4.11 -12.75 13.59
N GLY A 227 -4.96 -11.71 13.49
CA GLY A 227 -4.54 -10.33 13.28
C GLY A 227 -3.49 -9.89 14.30
N ASP A 228 -3.78 -10.05 15.59
CA ASP A 228 -2.87 -9.64 16.68
C ASP A 228 -1.47 -10.25 16.57
N ALA A 229 -1.39 -11.51 16.13
CA ALA A 229 -0.11 -12.23 15.99
C ALA A 229 0.66 -11.86 14.72
N THR A 230 -0.03 -11.33 13.70
CA THR A 230 0.53 -11.17 12.35
C THR A 230 0.61 -9.72 11.89
N ASN A 231 -0.09 -8.78 12.54
CA ASN A 231 -0.18 -7.36 12.15
C ASN A 231 1.17 -6.67 12.01
N TYR A 232 2.19 -7.16 12.73
CA TYR A 232 3.54 -6.59 12.73
C TYR A 232 4.51 -7.30 11.79
N PHE A 233 4.11 -8.42 11.19
CA PHE A 233 5.01 -9.32 10.47
C PHE A 233 5.74 -8.63 9.31
N ALA A 234 4.99 -8.00 8.39
CA ALA A 234 5.57 -7.41 7.19
C ALA A 234 6.60 -6.31 7.51
N MET A 235 6.25 -5.37 8.41
CA MET A 235 7.16 -4.29 8.77
C MET A 235 8.32 -4.75 9.67
N ALA A 236 8.13 -5.77 10.51
CA ALA A 236 9.25 -6.36 11.26
C ALA A 236 10.32 -6.90 10.30
N VAL A 237 9.91 -7.63 9.26
CA VAL A 237 10.83 -8.12 8.23
C VAL A 237 11.49 -6.96 7.47
N VAL A 238 10.72 -5.94 7.07
CA VAL A 238 11.24 -4.77 6.34
C VAL A 238 12.24 -3.97 7.17
N ARG A 239 11.95 -3.74 8.46
CA ARG A 239 12.84 -3.00 9.37
C ARG A 239 14.13 -3.77 9.65
N GLU A 240 14.03 -5.07 9.93
CA GLU A 240 15.22 -5.93 10.08
C GLU A 240 16.09 -5.91 8.82
N ALA A 241 15.48 -5.97 7.63
CA ALA A 241 16.20 -5.88 6.36
C ALA A 241 16.84 -4.50 6.15
N TYR A 242 16.15 -3.42 6.54
CA TYR A 242 16.67 -2.06 6.50
C TYR A 242 17.90 -1.88 7.42
N GLU A 243 17.80 -2.33 8.68
CA GLU A 243 18.89 -2.25 9.67
C GLU A 243 20.12 -3.05 9.24
N LYS A 244 19.92 -4.17 8.52
CA LYS A 244 21.01 -4.98 7.94
C LYS A 244 21.54 -4.44 6.60
N GLY A 245 20.99 -3.34 6.08
CA GLY A 245 21.37 -2.79 4.78
C GLY A 245 21.00 -3.69 3.58
N LEU A 246 20.01 -4.57 3.75
CA LEU A 246 19.47 -5.44 2.71
C LEU A 246 18.30 -4.79 1.95
N HIS A 247 17.66 -3.78 2.53
CA HIS A 247 16.54 -3.05 1.94
C HIS A 247 16.75 -1.53 2.10
N LEU A 248 16.44 -0.76 1.05
CA LEU A 248 16.65 0.70 1.01
C LEU A 248 18.08 1.13 1.37
N LYS A 249 19.06 0.34 0.96
CA LYS A 249 20.48 0.67 1.12
C LYS A 249 20.79 1.95 0.37
N ASP A 250 21.51 2.87 1.02
CA ASP A 250 21.94 4.15 0.45
C ASP A 250 20.78 5.09 0.04
N VAL A 251 19.58 4.87 0.58
CA VAL A 251 18.42 5.76 0.41
C VAL A 251 18.42 6.79 1.53
N ASP A 252 18.56 8.06 1.18
CA ASP A 252 18.58 9.21 2.11
C ASP A 252 17.36 10.16 1.94
N TYR A 253 16.36 9.71 1.18
CA TYR A 253 15.15 10.47 0.84
C TYR A 253 13.88 9.72 1.23
N CYS A 254 12.76 10.44 1.36
CA CYS A 254 11.45 9.80 1.56
C CYS A 254 11.10 8.94 0.34
N CYS A 255 10.86 7.65 0.57
CA CYS A 255 10.64 6.64 -0.47
C CYS A 255 9.28 5.97 -0.23
N PRO A 256 8.16 6.60 -0.66
CA PRO A 256 6.83 6.08 -0.42
C PRO A 256 6.60 4.76 -1.17
N PRO A 257 6.09 3.71 -0.51
CA PRO A 257 5.67 2.48 -1.18
C PRO A 257 4.33 2.68 -1.89
N ALA A 258 4.36 3.38 -3.03
CA ALA A 258 3.18 3.69 -3.83
C ALA A 258 3.43 3.49 -5.32
N VAL A 259 2.37 3.11 -6.06
CA VAL A 259 2.38 2.93 -7.52
C VAL A 259 1.06 3.46 -8.08
N MET A 260 1.13 4.32 -9.09
CA MET A 260 -0.04 4.74 -9.86
C MET A 260 -0.15 3.89 -11.12
N THR A 261 -1.35 3.48 -11.49
CA THR A 261 -1.61 2.72 -12.72
C THR A 261 -2.74 3.33 -13.52
N TYR A 262 -2.68 3.24 -14.85
CA TYR A 262 -3.74 3.72 -15.72
C TYR A 262 -4.12 2.72 -16.80
N TYR A 263 -5.38 2.81 -17.22
CA TYR A 263 -5.92 2.04 -18.33
C TYR A 263 -5.68 2.80 -19.64
N GLU A 264 -5.00 2.15 -20.59
CA GLU A 264 -4.97 2.67 -21.96
C GLU A 264 -6.38 2.55 -22.55
N ALA A 265 -6.86 3.62 -23.17
CA ALA A 265 -8.11 3.50 -23.92
C ALA A 265 -7.82 2.58 -25.11
N GLU A 266 -8.67 1.56 -25.32
CA GLU A 266 -8.63 0.79 -26.56
C GLU A 266 -8.79 1.79 -27.72
N ARG A 267 -7.81 1.83 -28.63
CA ARG A 267 -8.00 2.55 -29.88
C ARG A 267 -9.08 1.80 -30.65
N THR A 268 -10.31 2.28 -30.58
CA THR A 268 -11.32 1.93 -31.57
C THR A 268 -10.82 2.49 -32.91
N ASN A 269 -10.28 1.60 -33.74
CA ASN A 269 -10.03 1.87 -35.16
C ASN A 269 -11.35 2.06 -35.91
#